data_AF-A1U857-F1
#
_entry.id   AF-A1U857-F1
#
_cell.length_a   1.000
_cell.length_b   1.000
_cell.length_c   1.000
_cell.angle_alpha   90.00
_cell.angle_beta   90.00
_cell.angle_gamma   90.00
#
_symmetry.space_group_name_H-M   'P 1'
#
loop_
_entity.id
_entity.type
_entity.pdbx_description
1 polymer ?
#
loop_
_entity_poly.entity_id
_entity_poly.type
_entity_poly.pdbx_seq_one_letter_code
_entity_poly.pdbx_strand_id
1 'polypeptide(L)'
;MNLPSAIKQRKTPPLKRLRAGRKLCRMLTDAINIPVDSTQKRHPFGQALMQMRKDAGITNRYQFAEILDITDQTLQKLEQQPLKSGSAPLIKLLETFGLALTLEVPDLDTTLGHPELSHAFFAVRCRNADMTQRTLGELSGVARTTIQNFESGKPVKLSVLLKLAETLGARVLVVQASQITTAVPQDEQLAADQANDQIDDSPAGTEADGPIVVDRYAPSLSEMLRMTKPGADQADAQKAERIRRANVKRAPWYWEGARRRWEVKSA
;
A
#
# COMPACT_ATOMS: atom_id res chain seq x y z
N MET A 1 -6.12 -41.26 37.93
CA MET A 1 -6.20 -39.85 37.52
C MET A 1 -5.15 -39.63 36.44
N ASN A 2 -5.59 -39.46 35.19
CA ASN A 2 -4.70 -39.30 34.04
C ASN A 2 -4.29 -37.83 33.91
N LEU A 3 -2.99 -37.56 34.00
CA LEU A 3 -2.40 -36.26 33.67
C LEU A 3 -2.41 -36.05 32.15
N PRO A 4 -2.81 -34.88 31.64
CA PRO A 4 -2.78 -34.62 30.21
C PRO A 4 -1.35 -34.41 29.71
N SER A 5 -1.09 -35.08 28.59
CA SER A 5 0.09 -35.08 27.75
C SER A 5 0.76 -33.71 27.58
N ALA A 6 2.06 -33.65 27.91
CA ALA A 6 2.94 -32.55 27.57
C ALA A 6 2.87 -32.24 26.06
N ILE A 7 2.48 -31.00 25.73
CA ILE A 7 2.58 -30.42 24.40
C ILE A 7 4.07 -30.32 24.08
N LYS A 8 4.60 -31.33 23.40
CA LYS A 8 5.95 -31.29 22.82
C LYS A 8 5.96 -30.16 21.80
N GLN A 9 6.51 -29.00 22.16
CA GLN A 9 6.87 -27.95 21.22
C GLN A 9 7.82 -28.58 20.18
N ARG A 10 7.27 -28.90 19.01
CA ARG A 10 8.05 -29.45 17.90
C ARG A 10 8.92 -28.32 17.38
N LYS A 11 10.21 -28.39 17.69
CA LYS A 11 11.25 -27.58 17.05
C LYS A 11 11.18 -27.91 15.55
N THR A 12 10.56 -27.03 14.77
CA THR A 12 10.61 -27.11 13.32
C THR A 12 12.08 -27.11 12.91
N PRO A 13 12.56 -28.10 12.13
CA PRO A 13 13.89 -28.00 11.55
C PRO A 13 13.88 -26.71 10.73
N PRO A 14 14.91 -25.85 10.85
CA PRO A 14 14.98 -24.65 10.04
C PRO A 14 14.94 -25.12 8.59
N LEU A 15 13.88 -24.76 7.86
CA LEU A 15 13.93 -24.76 6.41
C LEU A 15 15.31 -24.20 6.07
N LYS A 16 16.10 -24.91 5.24
CA LYS A 16 17.31 -24.31 4.69
C LYS A 16 16.83 -22.97 4.15
N ARG A 17 17.20 -21.87 4.81
CA ARG A 17 16.76 -20.53 4.42
C ARG A 17 17.33 -20.36 3.03
N LEU A 18 16.52 -20.69 2.03
CA LEU A 18 16.87 -20.50 0.64
C LEU A 18 17.05 -19.00 0.56
N ARG A 19 18.31 -18.57 0.53
CA ARG A 19 18.63 -17.17 0.40
C ARG A 19 18.07 -16.80 -0.96
N ALA A 20 16.90 -16.16 -0.96
CA ALA A 20 16.19 -15.83 -2.17
C ALA A 20 17.09 -14.93 -3.01
N GLY A 21 17.74 -15.48 -4.03
CA GLY A 21 18.66 -14.71 -4.86
C GLY A 21 17.90 -13.70 -5.71
N ARG A 22 18.60 -12.70 -6.24
CA ARG A 22 18.03 -11.70 -7.17
C ARG A 22 17.25 -12.34 -8.33
N LYS A 23 17.70 -13.51 -8.80
CA LYS A 23 17.02 -14.29 -9.85
C LYS A 23 15.63 -14.77 -9.43
N LEU A 24 15.48 -15.25 -8.19
CA LEU A 24 14.20 -15.72 -7.66
C LEU A 24 13.22 -14.54 -7.52
N CYS A 25 13.68 -13.43 -6.94
CA CYS A 25 12.89 -12.21 -6.80
C CYS A 25 12.39 -11.69 -8.16
N ARG A 26 13.27 -11.64 -9.17
CA ARG A 26 12.89 -11.26 -10.54
C ARG A 26 11.87 -12.23 -11.13
N MET A 27 12.13 -13.53 -11.08
CA MET A 27 11.21 -14.54 -11.60
C MET A 27 9.81 -14.43 -10.96
N LEU A 28 9.72 -14.23 -9.65
CA LEU A 28 8.44 -14.05 -8.95
C LEU A 28 7.77 -12.72 -9.33
N THR A 29 8.55 -11.65 -9.44
CA THR A 29 8.10 -10.32 -9.88
C THR A 29 7.61 -10.35 -11.33
N ASP A 30 8.22 -11.12 -12.21
CA ASP A 30 7.72 -11.30 -13.57
C ASP A 30 6.43 -12.12 -13.53
N ALA A 31 6.44 -13.26 -12.84
CA ALA A 31 5.32 -14.18 -12.79
C ALA A 31 4.04 -13.62 -12.15
N ILE A 32 4.16 -12.68 -11.20
CA ILE A 32 3.02 -12.06 -10.48
C ILE A 32 2.29 -11.01 -11.33
N ASN A 33 3.00 -10.34 -12.24
CA ASN A 33 2.44 -9.26 -13.07
C ASN A 33 1.98 -9.76 -14.45
N ILE A 34 2.11 -11.06 -14.76
CA ILE A 34 1.57 -11.62 -16.01
C ILE A 34 0.04 -11.63 -15.93
N PRO A 35 -0.67 -11.01 -16.89
CA PRO A 35 -2.12 -11.02 -16.92
C PRO A 35 -2.64 -12.45 -17.10
N VAL A 36 -3.77 -12.75 -16.46
CA VAL A 36 -4.39 -14.07 -16.56
C VAL A 36 -5.29 -14.13 -17.77
N ASP A 37 -4.85 -14.87 -18.79
CA ASP A 37 -5.72 -15.25 -19.89
C ASP A 37 -6.76 -16.28 -19.43
N SER A 38 -7.98 -16.16 -19.94
CA SER A 38 -9.11 -17.07 -19.65
C SER A 38 -8.82 -18.54 -19.99
N THR A 39 -7.80 -18.80 -20.80
CA THR A 39 -7.36 -20.13 -21.25
C THR A 39 -6.36 -20.79 -20.29
N GLN A 40 -5.71 -20.04 -19.41
CA GLN A 40 -4.69 -20.59 -18.51
C GLN A 40 -5.33 -21.22 -17.26
N LYS A 41 -5.24 -22.55 -17.18
CA LYS A 41 -5.70 -23.31 -16.00
C LYS A 41 -4.92 -23.00 -14.72
N ARG A 42 -3.70 -22.47 -14.83
CA ARG A 42 -2.80 -22.16 -13.69
C ARG A 42 -2.06 -20.86 -13.93
N HIS A 43 -2.04 -20.00 -12.92
CA HIS A 43 -1.31 -18.74 -12.94
C HIS A 43 0.22 -18.99 -12.90
N PRO A 44 1.04 -18.28 -13.71
CA PRO A 44 2.50 -18.41 -13.69
C PRO A 44 3.12 -18.24 -12.29
N PHE A 45 2.67 -17.22 -11.55
CA PHE A 45 3.02 -17.04 -10.13
C PHE A 45 2.79 -18.28 -9.26
N GLY A 46 1.64 -18.96 -9.40
CA GLY A 46 1.35 -20.18 -8.63
C GLY A 46 2.32 -21.32 -8.95
N GLN A 47 2.72 -21.44 -10.22
CA GLN A 47 3.74 -22.40 -10.64
C GLN A 47 5.12 -22.07 -10.05
N ALA A 48 5.47 -20.78 -9.99
CA ALA A 48 6.70 -20.31 -9.35
C ALA A 48 6.72 -20.61 -7.84
N LEU A 49 5.61 -20.42 -7.13
CA LEU A 49 5.49 -20.80 -5.72
C LEU A 49 5.63 -22.32 -5.50
N MET A 50 5.03 -23.12 -6.38
CA MET A 50 5.18 -24.58 -6.36
C MET A 50 6.64 -25.00 -6.59
N GLN A 51 7.34 -24.32 -7.50
CA GLN A 51 8.76 -24.59 -7.77
C GLN A 51 9.63 -24.22 -6.56
N MET A 52 9.36 -23.08 -5.91
CA MET A 52 10.06 -22.70 -4.68
C MET A 52 9.96 -23.77 -3.58
N ARG A 53 8.77 -24.36 -3.39
CA ARG A 53 8.59 -25.45 -2.43
C ARG A 53 9.43 -26.68 -2.80
N LYS A 54 9.47 -27.06 -4.08
CA LYS A 54 10.29 -28.18 -4.55
C LYS A 54 11.78 -27.91 -4.35
N ASP A 55 12.21 -26.69 -4.66
CA ASP A 55 13.61 -26.25 -4.49
C ASP A 55 14.01 -26.18 -3.01
N ALA A 56 13.05 -25.96 -2.11
CA ALA A 56 13.26 -26.07 -0.65
C ALA A 56 13.51 -27.50 -0.17
N GLY A 57 13.41 -28.49 -1.06
CA GLY A 57 13.60 -29.91 -0.75
C GLY A 57 12.36 -30.59 -0.16
N ILE A 58 11.20 -29.93 -0.18
CA ILE A 58 9.96 -30.47 0.39
C ILE A 58 9.01 -30.88 -0.73
N THR A 59 9.17 -32.13 -1.17
CA THR A 59 8.33 -32.73 -2.23
C THR A 59 6.88 -32.91 -1.78
N ASN A 60 6.67 -33.23 -0.51
CA ASN A 60 5.36 -33.46 0.09
C ASN A 60 4.67 -32.16 0.50
N ARG A 61 3.59 -31.80 -0.21
CA ARG A 61 2.85 -30.56 0.02
C ARG A 61 2.31 -30.43 1.45
N TYR A 62 1.78 -31.51 2.02
CA TYR A 62 1.24 -31.51 3.38
C TYR A 62 2.31 -31.16 4.44
N GLN A 63 3.54 -31.65 4.28
CA GLN A 63 4.66 -31.33 5.20
C GLN A 63 5.02 -29.84 5.12
N PHE A 64 4.97 -29.27 3.91
CA PHE A 64 5.20 -27.84 3.74
C PHE A 64 4.06 -27.01 4.32
N ALA A 65 2.81 -27.45 4.14
CA ALA A 65 1.64 -26.81 4.71
C ALA A 65 1.69 -26.79 6.25
N GLU A 66 2.13 -27.89 6.88
CA GLU A 66 2.36 -27.96 8.33
C GLU A 66 3.41 -26.94 8.80
N ILE A 67 4.51 -26.77 8.07
CA ILE A 67 5.55 -25.79 8.41
C ILE A 67 5.03 -24.35 8.30
N LEU A 68 4.19 -24.09 7.30
CA LEU A 68 3.54 -22.79 7.09
C LEU A 68 2.36 -22.52 8.02
N ASP A 69 1.96 -23.50 8.84
CA ASP A 69 0.75 -23.43 9.67
C ASP A 69 -0.49 -23.04 8.83
N ILE A 70 -0.68 -23.76 7.72
CA ILE A 70 -1.84 -23.67 6.83
C ILE A 70 -2.31 -25.07 6.43
N THR A 71 -3.54 -25.18 5.96
CA THR A 71 -4.05 -26.47 5.47
C THR A 71 -3.46 -26.81 4.10
N ASP A 72 -3.31 -28.10 3.81
CA ASP A 72 -2.85 -28.60 2.51
C ASP A 72 -3.73 -28.09 1.35
N GLN A 73 -5.04 -27.97 1.58
CA GLN A 73 -5.98 -27.38 0.63
C GLN A 73 -5.71 -25.89 0.37
N THR A 74 -5.30 -25.14 1.38
CA THR A 74 -4.96 -23.71 1.25
C THR A 74 -3.69 -23.55 0.43
N LEU A 75 -2.66 -24.36 0.71
CA LEU A 75 -1.43 -24.37 -0.07
C LEU A 75 -1.69 -24.79 -1.53
N GLN A 76 -2.54 -25.79 -1.75
CA GLN A 76 -2.97 -26.18 -3.10
C GLN A 76 -3.64 -25.02 -3.85
N LYS A 77 -4.56 -24.31 -3.21
CA LYS A 77 -5.23 -23.15 -3.80
C LYS A 77 -4.24 -22.04 -4.13
N LEU A 78 -3.24 -21.81 -3.27
CA LEU A 78 -2.18 -20.83 -3.49
C LEU A 78 -1.31 -21.18 -4.71
N GLU A 79 -0.92 -22.45 -4.87
CA GLU A 79 -0.13 -22.93 -6.00
C GLU A 79 -0.91 -22.97 -7.33
N GLN A 80 -2.24 -23.20 -7.28
CA GLN A 80 -3.07 -23.33 -8.49
C GLN A 80 -3.71 -22.01 -8.92
N GLN A 81 -4.25 -21.26 -7.96
CA GLN A 81 -5.06 -20.05 -8.16
C GLN A 81 -4.69 -18.98 -7.10
N PRO A 82 -3.46 -18.43 -7.15
CA PRO A 82 -2.97 -17.46 -6.17
C PRO A 82 -3.86 -16.21 -6.07
N LEU A 83 -4.45 -15.76 -7.18
CA LEU A 83 -5.32 -14.56 -7.21
C LEU A 83 -6.65 -14.72 -6.45
N LYS A 84 -7.12 -15.97 -6.31
CA LYS A 84 -8.34 -16.29 -5.55
C LYS A 84 -8.06 -16.64 -4.10
N SER A 85 -6.78 -16.78 -3.74
CA SER A 85 -6.35 -17.11 -2.39
C SER A 85 -6.44 -15.87 -1.49
N GLY A 86 -6.58 -16.11 -0.18
CA GLY A 86 -6.49 -15.03 0.81
C GLY A 86 -5.09 -14.40 0.83
N SER A 87 -4.98 -13.19 1.35
CA SER A 87 -3.71 -12.48 1.50
C SER A 87 -2.80 -13.11 2.56
N ALA A 88 -3.36 -13.52 3.70
CA ALA A 88 -2.57 -14.07 4.82
C ALA A 88 -1.74 -15.33 4.46
N PRO A 89 -2.28 -16.36 3.76
CA PRO A 89 -1.47 -17.51 3.35
C PRO A 89 -0.33 -17.16 2.39
N LEU A 90 -0.55 -16.19 1.50
CA LEU A 90 0.48 -15.72 0.57
C LEU A 90 1.61 -15.01 1.31
N ILE A 91 1.27 -14.10 2.22
CA ILE A 91 2.22 -13.35 3.03
C ILE A 91 3.05 -14.31 3.88
N LYS A 92 2.41 -15.24 4.61
CA LYS A 92 3.11 -16.28 5.38
C LYS A 92 4.08 -17.07 4.51
N LEU A 93 3.66 -17.52 3.32
CA LEU A 93 4.55 -18.24 2.42
C LEU A 93 5.78 -17.40 2.06
N LEU A 94 5.59 -16.16 1.60
CA LEU A 94 6.71 -15.29 1.23
C LEU A 94 7.65 -15.02 2.41
N GLU A 95 7.12 -14.75 3.59
CA GLU A 95 7.88 -14.52 4.82
C GLU A 95 8.77 -15.72 5.19
N THR A 96 8.29 -16.96 5.00
CA THR A 96 9.11 -18.15 5.28
C THR A 96 10.34 -18.28 4.37
N PHE A 97 10.29 -17.67 3.19
CA PHE A 97 11.44 -17.57 2.27
C PHE A 97 12.21 -16.24 2.43
N GLY A 98 11.87 -15.41 3.42
CA GLY A 98 12.47 -14.10 3.62
C GLY A 98 12.16 -13.14 2.48
N LEU A 99 10.97 -13.25 1.88
CA LEU A 99 10.46 -12.41 0.80
C LEU A 99 9.32 -11.52 1.29
N ALA A 100 9.14 -10.38 0.64
CA ALA A 100 8.06 -9.44 0.89
C ALA A 100 7.51 -8.89 -0.44
N LEU A 101 6.26 -8.42 -0.40
CA LEU A 101 5.65 -7.68 -1.51
C LEU A 101 5.82 -6.19 -1.29
N THR A 102 6.07 -5.45 -2.37
CA THR A 102 6.02 -3.99 -2.40
C THR A 102 5.57 -3.53 -3.80
N LEU A 103 5.53 -2.22 -4.05
CA LEU A 103 5.25 -1.66 -5.36
C LEU A 103 6.47 -0.94 -5.91
N GLU A 104 6.60 -0.95 -7.23
CA GLU A 104 7.54 -0.11 -7.95
C GLU A 104 7.09 1.36 -7.86
N VAL A 105 8.00 2.20 -7.37
CA VAL A 105 7.80 3.66 -7.27
C VAL A 105 8.83 4.30 -8.19
N PRO A 106 8.47 4.73 -9.42
CA PRO A 106 9.45 5.05 -10.49
C PRO A 106 10.46 6.16 -10.17
N ASP A 107 10.12 7.07 -9.26
CA ASP A 107 10.97 8.21 -8.89
C ASP A 107 11.63 8.04 -7.52
N LEU A 108 11.40 6.89 -6.88
CA LEU A 108 12.13 6.48 -5.70
C LEU A 108 13.31 5.66 -6.22
N ASP A 109 14.53 6.20 -6.12
CA ASP A 109 15.70 5.32 -5.98
C ASP A 109 15.39 4.27 -4.86
N THR A 110 16.07 3.14 -4.84
CA THR A 110 15.80 2.06 -3.88
C THR A 110 17.09 1.50 -3.29
N THR A 111 18.18 2.26 -3.39
CA THR A 111 19.51 1.91 -2.86
C THR A 111 19.49 1.68 -1.35
N LEU A 112 18.67 2.43 -0.62
CA LEU A 112 18.48 2.31 0.82
C LEU A 112 17.39 1.29 1.23
N GLY A 113 16.73 0.65 0.27
CA GLY A 113 15.62 -0.27 0.50
C GLY A 113 14.33 0.18 -0.19
N HIS A 114 13.31 -0.66 -0.05
CA HIS A 114 11.97 -0.43 -0.56
C HIS A 114 11.01 -0.09 0.59
N PRO A 115 10.05 0.81 0.37
CA PRO A 115 9.01 1.06 1.36
C PRO A 115 8.13 -0.18 1.57
N GLU A 116 7.50 -0.25 2.73
CA GLU A 116 6.42 -1.21 2.99
C GLU A 116 5.29 -1.06 1.95
N LEU A 117 4.61 -2.15 1.62
CA LEU A 117 3.59 -2.20 0.58
C LEU A 117 2.51 -1.11 0.69
N SER A 118 1.97 -0.86 1.89
CA SER A 118 0.95 0.17 2.14
C SER A 118 1.48 1.58 1.89
N HIS A 119 2.71 1.85 2.32
CA HIS A 119 3.42 3.11 2.10
C HIS A 119 3.78 3.31 0.63
N ALA A 120 4.27 2.27 -0.03
CA ALA A 120 4.55 2.27 -1.47
C ALA A 120 3.28 2.60 -2.26
N PHE A 121 2.16 1.96 -1.90
CA PHE A 121 0.86 2.23 -2.51
C PHE A 121 0.38 3.66 -2.31
N PHE A 122 0.49 4.17 -1.08
CA PHE A 122 0.15 5.55 -0.78
C PHE A 122 0.99 6.54 -1.61
N ALA A 123 2.32 6.31 -1.68
CA ALA A 123 3.24 7.13 -2.46
C ALA A 123 2.90 7.15 -3.96
N VAL A 124 2.68 5.97 -4.56
CA VAL A 124 2.27 5.86 -5.97
C VAL A 124 0.95 6.60 -6.22
N ARG A 125 -0.05 6.47 -5.33
CA ARG A 125 -1.29 7.22 -5.50
C ARG A 125 -1.05 8.72 -5.38
N CYS A 126 -0.27 9.17 -4.42
CA CYS A 126 0.01 10.60 -4.22
C CYS A 126 0.77 11.24 -5.38
N ARG A 127 1.63 10.48 -6.09
CA ARG A 127 2.29 10.93 -7.33
C ARG A 127 1.29 11.47 -8.34
N ASN A 128 0.15 10.81 -8.46
CA ASN A 128 -0.97 11.28 -9.26
C ASN A 128 -1.71 12.36 -8.46
N ALA A 129 -1.30 13.62 -8.60
CA ALA A 129 -1.76 14.74 -7.76
C ALA A 129 -3.30 14.88 -7.64
N ASP A 130 -4.03 14.42 -8.65
CA ASP A 130 -5.50 14.48 -8.72
C ASP A 130 -6.21 13.19 -8.26
N MET A 131 -5.45 12.16 -7.91
CA MET A 131 -5.99 10.83 -7.60
C MET A 131 -6.40 10.70 -6.14
N THR A 132 -7.70 10.91 -5.89
CA THR A 132 -8.31 10.61 -4.59
C THR A 132 -8.61 9.10 -4.44
N GLN A 133 -8.78 8.62 -3.22
CA GLN A 133 -9.25 7.24 -2.96
C GLN A 133 -10.61 6.95 -3.62
N ARG A 134 -11.46 7.98 -3.76
CA ARG A 134 -12.78 7.87 -4.43
C ARG A 134 -12.58 7.66 -5.93
N THR A 135 -11.80 8.53 -6.57
CA THR A 135 -11.48 8.45 -8.00
C THR A 135 -10.82 7.13 -8.33
N LEU A 136 -9.86 6.69 -7.51
CA LEU A 136 -9.20 5.40 -7.69
C LEU A 136 -10.20 4.24 -7.58
N GLY A 137 -11.13 4.29 -6.61
CA GLY A 137 -12.15 3.26 -6.47
C GLY A 137 -13.13 3.19 -7.64
N GLU A 138 -13.46 4.35 -8.22
CA GLU A 138 -14.30 4.45 -9.42
C GLU A 138 -13.58 3.85 -10.65
N LEU A 139 -12.28 4.15 -10.84
CA LEU A 139 -11.49 3.64 -11.96
C LEU A 139 -11.16 2.14 -11.85
N SER A 140 -10.81 1.68 -10.65
CA SER A 140 -10.38 0.28 -10.43
C SER A 140 -11.55 -0.67 -10.13
N GLY A 141 -12.76 -0.14 -9.91
CA GLY A 141 -13.92 -0.90 -9.43
C GLY A 141 -13.74 -1.50 -8.02
N VAL A 142 -12.85 -0.92 -7.20
CA VAL A 142 -12.58 -1.37 -5.82
C VAL A 142 -13.23 -0.38 -4.86
N ALA A 143 -13.88 -0.88 -3.80
CA ALA A 143 -14.51 -0.02 -2.83
C ALA A 143 -13.50 0.94 -2.17
N ARG A 144 -13.88 2.21 -2.04
CA ARG A 144 -13.07 3.23 -1.35
C ARG A 144 -12.61 2.79 0.04
N THR A 145 -13.47 2.11 0.79
CA THR A 145 -13.16 1.60 2.13
C THR A 145 -12.05 0.54 2.10
N THR A 146 -11.96 -0.28 1.05
CA THR A 146 -10.87 -1.24 0.86
C THR A 146 -9.55 -0.52 0.59
N ILE A 147 -9.56 0.54 -0.23
CA ILE A 147 -8.37 1.37 -0.51
C ILE A 147 -7.89 2.05 0.79
N GLN A 148 -8.80 2.65 1.55
CA GLN A 148 -8.47 3.28 2.83
C GLN A 148 -7.88 2.28 3.83
N ASN A 149 -8.50 1.10 3.97
CA ASN A 149 -7.99 0.03 4.83
C ASN A 149 -6.60 -0.45 4.39
N PHE A 150 -6.35 -0.49 3.09
CA PHE A 150 -5.06 -0.90 2.55
C PHE A 150 -3.97 0.14 2.87
N GLU A 151 -4.27 1.43 2.70
CA GLU A 151 -3.36 2.52 3.08
C GLU A 151 -3.07 2.54 4.59
N SER A 152 -4.00 2.09 5.42
CA SER A 152 -3.78 1.93 6.86
C SER A 152 -3.04 0.62 7.22
N GLY A 153 -2.46 -0.09 6.25
CA GLY A 153 -1.68 -1.31 6.48
C GLY A 153 -2.48 -2.61 6.55
N LYS A 154 -3.81 -2.60 6.33
CA LYS A 154 -4.56 -3.86 6.32
C LYS A 154 -4.26 -4.65 5.05
N PRO A 155 -3.98 -5.96 5.15
CA PRO A 155 -3.60 -6.75 3.98
C PRO A 155 -4.78 -6.92 3.02
N VAL A 156 -4.52 -6.72 1.74
CA VAL A 156 -5.49 -6.91 0.65
C VAL A 156 -5.18 -8.18 -0.15
N LYS A 157 -6.21 -8.78 -0.75
CA LYS A 157 -6.03 -9.92 -1.66
C LYS A 157 -5.16 -9.52 -2.84
N LEU A 158 -4.34 -10.46 -3.33
CA LEU A 158 -3.44 -10.21 -4.45
C LEU A 158 -4.18 -9.73 -5.71
N SER A 159 -5.36 -10.27 -6.00
CA SER A 159 -6.21 -9.81 -7.12
C SER A 159 -6.64 -8.35 -7.00
N VAL A 160 -6.90 -7.87 -5.79
CA VAL A 160 -7.23 -6.47 -5.53
C VAL A 160 -5.99 -5.61 -5.66
N LEU A 161 -4.85 -6.06 -5.11
CA LEU A 161 -3.57 -5.37 -5.23
C LEU A 161 -3.17 -5.15 -6.69
N LEU A 162 -3.25 -6.19 -7.52
CA LEU A 162 -2.89 -6.11 -8.94
C LEU A 162 -3.80 -5.13 -9.70
N LYS A 163 -5.12 -5.17 -9.48
CA LYS A 163 -6.05 -4.20 -10.09
C LYS A 163 -5.74 -2.77 -9.71
N LEU A 164 -5.46 -2.53 -8.43
CA LEU A 164 -5.10 -1.20 -7.94
C LEU A 164 -3.75 -0.73 -8.51
N ALA A 165 -2.76 -1.61 -8.57
CA ALA A 165 -1.45 -1.32 -9.13
C ALA A 165 -1.55 -0.99 -10.63
N GLU A 166 -2.28 -1.80 -11.40
CA GLU A 166 -2.56 -1.59 -12.82
C GLU A 166 -3.23 -0.24 -13.08
N THR A 167 -4.26 0.11 -12.29
CA THR A 167 -4.97 1.40 -12.41
C THR A 167 -4.05 2.59 -12.12
N LEU A 168 -3.08 2.42 -11.24
CA LEU A 168 -2.08 3.44 -10.90
C LEU A 168 -0.86 3.44 -11.84
N GLY A 169 -0.80 2.53 -12.82
CA GLY A 169 0.36 2.37 -13.69
C GLY A 169 1.62 1.88 -12.95
N ALA A 170 1.44 1.18 -11.82
CA ALA A 170 2.51 0.65 -11.00
C ALA A 170 2.62 -0.87 -11.12
N ARG A 171 3.79 -1.40 -10.76
CA ARG A 171 4.11 -2.82 -10.82
C ARG A 171 4.29 -3.41 -9.43
N VAL A 172 3.80 -4.62 -9.19
CA VAL A 172 4.02 -5.32 -7.92
C VAL A 172 5.40 -5.97 -7.94
N LEU A 173 6.21 -5.72 -6.91
CA LEU A 173 7.55 -6.26 -6.75
C LEU A 173 7.59 -7.31 -5.65
N VAL A 174 8.39 -8.36 -5.87
CA VAL A 174 8.78 -9.33 -4.84
C VAL A 174 10.24 -9.08 -4.50
N VAL A 175 10.49 -8.64 -3.26
CA VAL A 175 11.83 -8.25 -2.78
C VAL A 175 12.23 -9.09 -1.57
N GLN A 176 13.51 -9.05 -1.19
CA GLN A 176 13.90 -9.67 0.08
C GLN A 176 13.31 -8.86 1.24
N ALA A 177 12.80 -9.54 2.26
CA ALA A 177 12.21 -8.89 3.43
C ALA A 177 13.21 -7.95 4.15
N SER A 178 14.51 -8.25 4.09
CA SER A 178 15.57 -7.38 4.63
C SER A 178 15.76 -6.07 3.86
N GLN A 179 15.18 -5.95 2.67
CA GLN A 179 15.23 -4.73 1.86
C GLN A 179 14.02 -3.83 2.14
N ILE A 180 13.02 -4.28 2.92
CA ILE A 180 11.91 -3.43 3.32
C ILE A 180 12.35 -2.52 4.45
N THR A 181 12.29 -1.21 4.23
CA THR A 181 12.57 -0.19 5.23
C THR A 181 11.27 0.32 5.85
N THR A 182 11.09 0.07 7.14
CA THR A 182 9.98 0.60 7.96
C THR A 182 10.26 2.00 8.52
N ALA A 183 11.49 2.51 8.36
CA ALA A 183 11.90 3.78 8.94
C ALA A 183 11.43 4.97 8.10
N VAL A 184 10.28 5.53 8.49
CA VAL A 184 10.14 6.99 8.47
C VAL A 184 11.21 7.53 9.43
N PRO A 185 12.11 8.44 9.02
CA PRO A 185 13.06 9.04 9.94
C PRO A 185 12.30 9.69 11.10
N GLN A 186 12.63 9.33 12.34
CA GLN A 186 11.99 9.85 13.56
C GLN A 186 12.03 11.39 13.66
N ASP A 187 12.92 12.04 12.91
CA ASP A 187 13.04 13.49 12.85
C ASP A 187 11.84 14.20 12.18
N GLU A 188 11.01 13.50 11.39
CA GLU A 188 9.81 14.10 10.76
C GLU A 188 8.53 13.98 11.61
N GLN A 189 8.49 13.09 12.61
CA GLN A 189 7.35 13.01 13.55
C GLN A 189 7.30 14.20 14.49
N LEU A 190 8.47 14.72 14.89
CA LEU A 190 8.57 15.93 15.72
C LEU A 190 8.12 17.20 14.97
N ALA A 191 8.24 17.25 13.64
CA ALA A 191 7.80 18.39 12.85
C ALA A 191 6.27 18.41 12.63
N ALA A 192 5.62 17.25 12.60
CA ALA A 192 4.17 17.15 12.46
C ALA A 192 3.44 17.49 13.77
N ASP A 193 4.00 17.13 14.93
CA ASP A 193 3.43 17.45 16.23
C ASP A 193 3.63 18.94 16.59
N GLN A 194 4.77 19.55 16.21
CA GLN A 194 5.01 20.99 16.43
C GLN A 194 4.13 21.92 15.57
N ALA A 195 3.60 21.44 14.44
CA ALA A 195 2.67 22.20 13.61
C ALA A 195 1.23 22.17 14.13
N ASN A 196 0.91 21.26 15.05
CA ASN A 196 -0.43 21.11 15.63
C ASN A 196 -0.57 21.85 16.98
N ASP A 197 0.54 22.11 17.67
CA ASP A 197 0.57 22.84 18.96
C ASP A 197 0.67 24.38 18.83
N GLN A 198 0.68 24.94 17.61
CA GLN A 198 0.65 26.40 17.40
C GLN A 198 -0.74 26.97 17.05
N ILE A 199 -1.82 26.24 17.37
CA ILE A 199 -3.19 26.75 17.29
C ILE A 199 -3.82 26.67 18.69
N ASP A 200 -3.24 27.36 19.65
CA ASP A 200 -3.96 27.87 20.82
C ASP A 200 -3.09 28.93 21.50
N ASP A 201 -3.23 30.18 21.05
CA ASP A 201 -2.96 31.34 21.89
C ASP A 201 -3.64 32.58 21.27
N SER A 202 -4.76 32.96 21.84
CA SER A 202 -5.21 34.35 21.82
C SER A 202 -5.83 34.66 23.18
N PRO A 203 -5.30 35.68 23.90
CA PRO A 203 -5.70 35.97 25.27
C PRO A 203 -7.01 36.77 25.31
N ALA A 204 -7.70 36.65 26.43
CA ALA A 204 -8.95 37.34 26.72
C ALA A 204 -8.77 38.86 26.90
N GLY A 205 -9.69 39.62 26.27
CA GLY A 205 -10.40 40.78 26.84
C GLY A 205 -9.88 42.18 26.52
N THR A 206 -10.67 42.99 25.81
CA THR A 206 -11.19 44.30 26.31
C THR A 206 -12.31 44.84 25.39
N GLU A 207 -13.34 45.44 25.99
CA GLU A 207 -14.55 46.01 25.38
C GLU A 207 -14.30 47.32 24.61
N ALA A 208 -15.04 47.57 23.52
CA ALA A 208 -15.45 48.92 23.08
C ALA A 208 -16.61 48.86 22.06
N ASP A 209 -17.55 49.79 22.23
CA ASP A 209 -18.85 49.99 21.58
C ASP A 209 -18.86 50.09 20.04
N GLY A 210 -19.93 49.56 19.45
CA GLY A 210 -20.41 49.90 18.10
C GLY A 210 -21.68 49.10 17.72
N PRO A 211 -22.76 49.72 17.22
CA PRO A 211 -24.00 49.00 16.92
C PRO A 211 -23.85 48.11 15.69
N ILE A 212 -24.13 46.82 15.87
CA ILE A 212 -24.12 45.79 14.82
C ILE A 212 -25.35 46.00 13.92
N VAL A 213 -25.14 46.51 12.71
CA VAL A 213 -26.13 46.45 11.63
C VAL A 213 -26.12 45.01 11.10
N VAL A 214 -27.16 44.25 11.45
CA VAL A 214 -27.39 42.88 10.97
C VAL A 214 -28.08 42.95 9.61
N ASP A 215 -27.31 43.05 8.52
CA ASP A 215 -27.84 42.80 7.18
C ASP A 215 -27.97 41.29 6.95
N ARG A 216 -29.14 40.76 7.30
CA ARG A 216 -29.63 39.44 6.89
C ARG A 216 -30.25 39.55 5.49
N TYR A 217 -29.47 39.29 4.46
CA TYR A 217 -30.03 38.76 3.21
C TYR A 217 -29.20 37.58 2.75
N ALA A 218 -29.77 36.38 2.87
CA ALA A 218 -29.29 35.22 2.13
C ALA A 218 -29.52 35.51 0.63
N PRO A 219 -28.53 35.26 -0.24
CA PRO A 219 -28.65 35.53 -1.67
C PRO A 219 -29.78 34.70 -2.27
N SER A 220 -30.50 35.29 -3.22
CA SER A 220 -31.66 34.66 -3.84
C SER A 220 -31.24 33.50 -4.76
N LEU A 221 -32.09 32.49 -4.90
CA LEU A 221 -31.86 31.31 -5.76
C LEU A 221 -31.58 31.71 -7.23
N SER A 222 -32.13 32.84 -7.65
CA SER A 222 -31.91 33.48 -8.96
C SER A 222 -30.52 34.11 -9.12
N GLU A 223 -29.86 34.54 -8.04
CA GLU A 223 -28.47 35.01 -8.04
C GLU A 223 -27.48 33.85 -8.02
N MET A 224 -27.78 32.78 -7.29
CA MET A 224 -26.96 31.56 -7.30
C MET A 224 -26.89 30.88 -8.67
N LEU A 225 -27.98 30.93 -9.46
CA LEU A 225 -28.02 30.36 -10.80
C LEU A 225 -27.27 31.22 -11.84
N ARG A 226 -27.16 32.54 -11.62
CA ARG A 226 -26.47 33.47 -12.53
C ARG A 226 -24.95 33.51 -12.37
N MET A 227 -24.40 32.98 -11.28
CA MET A 227 -22.95 32.81 -11.10
C MET A 227 -22.37 31.56 -11.78
N THR A 228 -23.14 30.86 -12.60
CA THR A 228 -22.63 29.68 -13.32
C THR A 228 -21.83 30.06 -14.57
N LYS A 229 -20.49 29.92 -14.40
CA LYS A 229 -19.41 29.77 -15.40
C LYS A 229 -18.89 31.07 -16.03
N PRO A 230 -17.69 31.49 -15.59
CA PRO A 230 -16.47 30.93 -16.17
C PRO A 230 -15.57 30.31 -15.09
N GLY A 231 -14.87 29.22 -15.41
CA GLY A 231 -13.80 28.71 -14.55
C GLY A 231 -14.03 27.32 -13.93
N ALA A 232 -14.68 26.39 -14.63
CA ALA A 232 -14.61 24.97 -14.26
C ALA A 232 -13.13 24.53 -14.12
N ASP A 233 -12.28 24.98 -15.04
CA ASP A 233 -10.84 24.70 -15.02
C ASP A 233 -10.13 25.33 -13.81
N GLN A 234 -10.58 26.49 -13.33
CA GLN A 234 -9.99 27.14 -12.14
C GLN A 234 -10.44 26.45 -10.84
N ALA A 235 -11.71 26.02 -10.75
CA ALA A 235 -12.22 25.29 -9.60
C ALA A 235 -11.58 23.89 -9.49
N ASP A 236 -11.39 23.21 -10.63
CA ASP A 236 -10.71 21.92 -10.68
C ASP A 236 -9.22 22.07 -10.36
N ALA A 237 -8.55 23.12 -10.83
CA ALA A 237 -7.17 23.43 -10.47
C ALA A 237 -7.00 23.75 -8.96
N GLN A 238 -7.93 24.50 -8.35
CA GLN A 238 -7.90 24.77 -6.91
C GLN A 238 -8.15 23.49 -6.08
N LYS A 239 -9.04 22.61 -6.55
CA LYS A 239 -9.32 21.33 -5.92
C LYS A 239 -8.12 20.38 -6.02
N ALA A 240 -7.49 20.29 -7.19
CA ALA A 240 -6.23 19.58 -7.43
C ALA A 240 -5.14 20.06 -6.47
N GLU A 241 -4.94 21.37 -6.36
CA GLU A 241 -3.94 21.96 -5.47
C GLU A 241 -4.23 21.67 -3.99
N ARG A 242 -5.50 21.68 -3.57
CA ARG A 242 -5.89 21.28 -2.21
C ARG A 242 -5.58 19.82 -1.93
N ILE A 243 -5.86 18.92 -2.88
CA ILE A 243 -5.54 17.49 -2.77
C ILE A 243 -4.01 17.29 -2.72
N ARG A 244 -3.27 18.00 -3.57
CA ARG A 244 -1.81 17.99 -3.59
C ARG A 244 -1.22 18.38 -2.24
N ARG A 245 -1.68 19.49 -1.64
CA ARG A 245 -1.23 19.93 -0.30
C ARG A 245 -1.55 18.91 0.78
N ALA A 246 -2.75 18.30 0.74
CA ALA A 246 -3.13 17.25 1.68
C ALA A 246 -2.28 15.98 1.52
N ASN A 247 -1.93 15.62 0.29
CA ASN A 247 -1.04 14.48 0.00
C ASN A 247 0.40 14.74 0.45
N VAL A 248 0.90 15.97 0.29
CA VAL A 248 2.22 16.38 0.79
C VAL A 248 2.30 16.27 2.32
N LYS A 249 1.28 16.74 3.04
CA LYS A 249 1.20 16.60 4.50
C LYS A 249 1.15 15.15 4.98
N ARG A 250 0.58 14.23 4.18
CA ARG A 250 0.34 12.82 4.59
C ARG A 250 1.48 11.86 4.26
N ALA A 251 2.35 12.19 3.31
CA ALA A 251 3.62 11.47 3.13
C ALA A 251 4.78 12.45 2.96
N PRO A 252 5.19 13.13 4.06
CA PRO A 252 6.36 13.99 4.05
C PRO A 252 7.57 13.20 3.53
N TRP A 253 7.81 11.99 4.01
CA TRP A 253 8.89 11.11 3.53
C TRP A 253 8.90 10.84 2.01
N TYR A 254 7.76 10.84 1.31
CA TYR A 254 7.75 10.65 -0.14
C TYR A 254 8.14 11.95 -0.86
N TRP A 255 7.63 13.10 -0.40
CA TRP A 255 7.85 14.39 -1.06
C TRP A 255 9.09 15.15 -0.58
N GLU A 256 9.44 15.03 0.69
CA GLU A 256 10.67 15.51 1.33
C GLU A 256 11.82 14.52 1.13
N GLY A 257 11.57 13.21 1.21
CA GLY A 257 12.56 12.20 0.88
C GLY A 257 13.01 12.36 -0.57
N ALA A 258 12.10 12.31 -1.55
CA ALA A 258 12.39 12.50 -2.98
C ALA A 258 13.03 13.87 -3.31
N ARG A 259 12.94 14.88 -2.44
CA ARG A 259 13.61 16.18 -2.62
C ARG A 259 14.95 16.32 -1.90
N ARG A 260 15.14 15.67 -0.74
CA ARG A 260 16.33 15.84 0.11
C ARG A 260 17.37 14.70 -0.01
N ARG A 261 16.99 13.52 -0.49
CA ARG A 261 17.89 12.34 -0.53
C ARG A 261 18.10 11.74 -1.91
N TRP A 262 17.29 12.10 -2.90
CA TRP A 262 17.33 11.50 -4.23
C TRP A 262 17.43 12.67 -5.21
N GLU A 263 18.60 12.85 -5.83
CA GLU A 263 18.76 13.85 -6.90
C GLU A 263 17.80 13.47 -8.02
N VAL A 264 16.71 14.22 -8.16
CA VAL A 264 15.85 14.14 -9.33
C VAL A 264 16.72 14.57 -10.51
N LYS A 265 17.09 13.64 -11.39
CA LYS A 265 17.57 14.02 -12.73
C LYS A 265 16.42 14.75 -13.40
N SER A 266 16.47 16.07 -13.34
CA SER A 266 15.71 16.95 -14.22
C SER A 266 16.01 16.53 -15.65
N ALA A 267 14.98 16.06 -16.35
CA ALA A 267 14.97 15.96 -17.81
C ALA A 267 14.98 17.37 -18.42
#